data_AF-A0A7V9RIR7-F1
#
_entry.id   AF-A0A7V9RIR7-F1
#
_cell.length_a   1.000
_cell.length_b   1.000
_cell.length_c   1.000
_cell.angle_alpha   90.00
_cell.angle_beta   90.00
_cell.angle_gamma   90.00
#
_symmetry.space_group_name_H-M   'P 1'
#
loop_
_entity.id
_entity.type
_entity.pdbx_description
1 polymer ?
#
loop_
_entity_poly.entity_id
_entity_poly.type
_entity_poly.pdbx_seq_one_letter_code
_entity_poly.pdbx_strand_id
1 'polypeptide(L)'
;TDCATVNVTGSTGFPRKYYISFDGNFDNATNMPAGELARGDCRLELDNAPIAGTEIRVQTPNHQANHGDGYGINVITPPAGGNHTISVACNETQNDLRVQQFQLSAFQVR
;
A
#
# COMPACT_ATOMS: atom_id res chain seq x y z
N THR A 1 2.31 -1.42 11.10
CA THR A 1 1.39 -2.57 10.95
C THR A 1 1.09 -2.72 9.49
N ASP A 2 1.10 -3.95 8.99
CA ASP A 2 0.82 -4.21 7.58
C ASP A 2 -0.68 -4.22 7.36
N CYS A 3 -1.12 -3.45 6.38
CA CYS A 3 -2.53 -3.21 6.13
C CYS A 3 -3.07 -4.09 5.00
N ALA A 4 -2.19 -4.57 4.12
CA ALA A 4 -2.46 -5.61 3.13
C ALA A 4 -1.20 -6.43 2.87
N THR A 5 -1.38 -7.71 2.52
CA THR A 5 -0.26 -8.62 2.26
C THR A 5 -0.63 -9.62 1.16
N VAL A 6 0.32 -9.90 0.27
CA VAL A 6 0.23 -11.00 -0.70
C VAL A 6 1.53 -11.80 -0.69
N ASN A 7 1.39 -13.12 -0.75
CA ASN A 7 2.52 -14.03 -0.86
C ASN A 7 2.72 -14.40 -2.32
N VAL A 8 3.95 -14.29 -2.82
CA VAL A 8 4.31 -14.66 -4.19
C VAL A 8 5.43 -15.70 -4.19
N THR A 9 5.36 -16.61 -5.16
CA THR A 9 6.40 -17.63 -5.37
C THR A 9 7.06 -17.44 -6.74
N GLY A 10 8.34 -17.09 -6.68
CA GLY A 10 9.26 -16.92 -7.79
C GLY A 10 9.98 -18.19 -8.21
N SER A 11 10.24 -18.33 -9.51
CA SER A 11 11.21 -19.32 -9.98
C SER A 11 12.59 -19.00 -9.40
N THR A 12 13.23 -19.97 -8.75
CA THR A 12 14.59 -19.84 -8.22
C THR A 12 15.65 -19.96 -9.32
N GLY A 13 15.40 -20.77 -10.35
CA GLY A 13 16.33 -20.96 -11.48
C GLY A 13 16.33 -19.81 -12.49
N PHE A 14 15.21 -19.08 -12.58
CA PHE A 14 15.08 -17.89 -13.42
C PHE A 14 14.33 -16.79 -12.66
N PRO A 15 15.00 -16.05 -11.75
CA PRO A 15 14.39 -14.97 -11.00
C PRO A 15 13.71 -13.95 -11.92
N ARG A 16 12.48 -13.55 -11.59
CA ARG A 16 11.68 -12.60 -12.38
C ARG A 16 11.36 -11.37 -11.57
N LYS A 17 11.04 -10.28 -12.28
CA LYS A 17 10.53 -9.07 -11.64
C LYS A 17 9.05 -9.27 -11.31
N TYR A 18 8.59 -8.59 -10.28
CA TYR A 18 7.17 -8.49 -9.96
C TYR A 18 6.68 -7.10 -10.36
N TYR A 19 5.58 -7.06 -11.10
CA TYR A 19 4.77 -5.86 -11.15
C TYR A 19 3.84 -5.91 -9.96
N ILE A 20 3.97 -4.91 -9.09
CA ILE A 20 3.15 -4.74 -7.90
C ILE A 20 2.27 -3.54 -8.16
N SER A 21 0.96 -3.78 -8.09
CA SER A 21 -0.05 -2.75 -8.10
C SER A 21 -0.73 -2.74 -6.75
N PHE A 22 -0.77 -1.57 -6.18
CA PHE A 22 -1.48 -1.31 -4.95
C PHE A 22 -2.41 -0.15 -5.21
N ASP A 23 -3.69 -0.36 -4.94
CA ASP A 23 -4.72 0.66 -4.98
C ASP A 23 -5.50 0.60 -3.66
N GLY A 24 -5.96 1.74 -3.20
CA GLY A 24 -6.91 1.78 -2.12
C GLY A 24 -7.65 3.10 -1.99
N ASN A 25 -8.72 3.05 -1.21
CA ASN A 25 -9.48 4.20 -0.77
C ASN A 25 -9.42 4.31 0.75
N PHE A 26 -9.45 5.53 1.26
CA PHE A 26 -9.65 5.78 2.69
C PHE A 26 -11.12 6.08 2.95
N ASP A 27 -11.74 5.26 3.79
CA ASP A 27 -13.06 5.57 4.28
C ASP A 27 -12.99 6.67 5.33
N ASN A 28 -14.01 7.52 5.30
CA ASN A 28 -14.30 8.49 6.33
C ASN A 28 -14.39 7.78 7.69
N ALA A 29 -13.52 8.12 8.64
CA ALA A 29 -13.74 7.66 10.01
C ALA A 29 -14.98 8.39 10.54
N THR A 30 -16.10 7.67 10.62
CA THR A 30 -17.39 8.16 11.11
C THR A 30 -17.36 8.74 12.54
N ASN A 31 -16.18 8.78 13.19
CA ASN A 31 -15.94 9.26 14.54
C ASN A 31 -14.86 10.36 14.63
N MET A 32 -14.40 10.97 13.53
CA MET A 32 -13.50 12.12 13.65
C MET A 32 -14.27 13.38 14.10
N PRO A 33 -13.63 14.34 14.79
CA PRO A 33 -14.17 15.68 15.00
C PRO A 33 -14.21 16.48 13.69
N ALA A 34 -15.32 17.18 13.42
CA ALA A 34 -15.47 18.01 12.23
C ALA A 34 -14.31 19.01 12.07
N GLY A 35 -13.67 19.02 10.89
CA GLY A 35 -12.53 19.90 10.58
C GLY A 35 -11.14 19.30 10.84
N GLU A 36 -11.04 18.05 11.33
CA GLU A 36 -9.76 17.35 11.39
C GLU A 36 -9.37 16.68 10.07
N LEU A 37 -8.06 16.54 9.86
CA LEU A 37 -7.42 15.95 8.68
C LEU A 37 -6.96 14.53 8.98
N ALA A 38 -7.32 13.59 8.11
CA ALA A 38 -6.70 12.25 8.11
C ALA A 38 -5.33 12.34 7.43
N ARG A 39 -4.28 11.83 8.08
CA ARG A 39 -2.91 11.82 7.52
C ARG A 39 -2.18 10.52 7.82
N GLY A 40 -1.51 9.99 6.81
CA GLY A 40 -0.58 8.87 6.98
C GLY A 40 0.38 8.71 5.81
N ASP A 41 1.45 7.97 6.05
CA ASP A 41 2.46 7.63 5.05
C ASP A 41 2.40 6.14 4.79
N CYS A 42 2.12 5.75 3.55
CA CYS A 42 2.06 4.35 3.13
C CYS A 42 3.26 4.02 2.24
N ARG A 43 3.74 2.78 2.32
CA ARG A 43 4.82 2.27 1.47
C ARG A 43 4.64 0.79 1.17
N LEU A 44 5.26 0.34 0.08
CA LEU A 44 5.36 -1.09 -0.22
C LEU A 44 6.60 -1.68 0.44
N GLU A 45 6.46 -2.91 0.92
CA GLU A 45 7.53 -3.68 1.52
C GLU A 45 7.67 -5.03 0.81
N LEU A 46 8.92 -5.49 0.68
CA LEU A 46 9.28 -6.83 0.24
C LEU A 46 10.00 -7.50 1.41
N ASP A 47 9.45 -8.59 1.93
CA ASP A 47 9.97 -9.31 3.09
C ASP A 47 10.21 -8.37 4.30
N ASN A 48 9.25 -7.48 4.57
CA ASN A 48 9.28 -6.44 5.60
C ASN A 48 10.39 -5.39 5.42
N ALA A 49 10.99 -5.30 4.24
CA ALA A 49 11.94 -4.24 3.87
C ALA A 49 11.26 -3.25 2.90
N PRO A 50 11.34 -1.93 3.16
CA PRO A 50 10.70 -0.94 2.32
C PRO A 50 11.31 -0.90 0.90
N ILE A 51 10.44 -0.86 -0.11
CA ILE A 51 10.83 -0.66 -1.50
C ILE A 51 11.03 0.84 -1.73
N ALA A 52 12.26 1.24 -2.10
CA ALA A 52 12.60 2.64 -2.32
C ALA A 52 11.71 3.30 -3.38
N GLY A 53 11.26 4.52 -3.11
CA GLY A 53 10.42 5.31 -4.02
C GLY A 53 8.94 4.93 -4.04
N THR A 54 8.49 4.03 -3.16
CA THR A 54 7.07 3.65 -3.03
C THR A 54 6.35 4.34 -1.87
N GLU A 55 7.03 5.28 -1.19
CA GLU A 55 6.41 6.04 -0.11
C GLU A 55 5.45 7.09 -0.70
N ILE A 56 4.21 7.08 -0.21
CA ILE A 56 3.18 8.04 -0.56
C ILE A 56 2.58 8.63 0.71
N ARG A 57 2.55 9.97 0.74
CA ARG A 57 1.84 10.71 1.76
C ARG A 57 0.38 10.82 1.37
N VAL A 58 -0.47 10.37 2.25
CA VAL A 58 -1.92 10.47 2.15
C VAL A 58 -2.37 11.62 3.02
N GLN A 59 -3.08 12.56 2.42
CA GLN A 59 -3.69 13.68 3.15
C GLN A 59 -5.02 14.05 2.49
N THR A 60 -6.11 13.93 3.23
CA THR A 60 -7.43 14.41 2.78
C THR A 60 -7.77 15.71 3.53
N PRO A 61 -7.98 16.85 2.83
CA PRO A 61 -8.24 18.16 3.43
C PRO A 61 -9.56 18.29 4.20
N ASN A 62 -10.48 17.34 4.03
CA ASN A 62 -11.83 17.41 4.55
C ASN A 62 -12.27 16.08 5.13
N HIS A 63 -13.14 16.18 6.14
CA HIS A 63 -13.96 15.14 6.77
C HIS A 63 -14.82 14.29 5.82
N GLN A 64 -14.71 14.55 4.53
CA GLN A 64 -15.36 13.85 3.44
C GLN A 64 -14.26 13.44 2.47
N ALA A 65 -13.41 12.50 2.89
CA ALA A 65 -12.89 11.56 1.91
C ALA A 65 -14.14 10.90 1.32
N ASN A 66 -14.61 11.44 0.20
CA ASN A 66 -15.67 10.78 -0.53
C ASN A 66 -15.07 9.48 -1.07
N HIS A 67 -15.88 8.43 -1.13
CA HIS A 67 -15.50 7.17 -1.76
C HIS A 67 -14.90 7.46 -3.16
N GLY A 68 -13.56 7.46 -3.28
CA GLY A 68 -12.89 7.92 -4.51
C GLY A 68 -11.66 8.82 -4.36
N ASP A 69 -11.27 9.26 -3.16
CA ASP A 69 -9.89 9.77 -2.92
C ASP A 69 -8.92 8.57 -2.93
N GLY A 70 -8.75 7.99 -4.12
CA GLY A 70 -7.96 6.80 -4.36
C GLY A 70 -6.49 7.13 -4.48
N TYR A 71 -5.66 6.19 -4.08
CA TYR A 71 -4.21 6.30 -4.24
C TYR A 71 -3.66 4.98 -4.78
N GLY A 72 -2.73 5.12 -5.73
CA GLY A 72 -2.19 3.99 -6.47
C GLY A 72 -0.67 4.01 -6.48
N ILE A 73 -0.04 2.89 -6.16
CA ILE A 73 1.39 2.65 -6.38
C ILE A 73 1.54 1.52 -7.38
N ASN A 74 2.27 1.78 -8.46
CA ASN A 74 2.66 0.76 -9.42
C ASN A 74 4.19 0.72 -9.48
N VAL A 75 4.78 -0.42 -9.13
CA VAL A 75 6.24 -0.58 -9.11
C VAL A 75 6.66 -1.90 -9.73
N ILE A 76 7.82 -1.87 -10.39
CA ILE A 76 8.50 -3.07 -10.86
C ILE A 76 9.67 -3.34 -9.92
N THR A 77 9.68 -4.50 -9.28
CA THR A 77 10.78 -4.88 -8.38
C THR A 77 12.04 -5.27 -9.16
N PRO A 78 13.21 -5.30 -8.49
CA PRO A 78 14.33 -6.11 -8.95
C PRO A 78 13.91 -7.58 -9.13
N PRO A 79 14.63 -8.36 -9.97
CA PRO A 79 14.37 -9.78 -10.12
C PRO A 79 14.57 -10.52 -8.79
N ALA A 80 13.58 -11.30 -8.38
CA ALA A 80 13.65 -12.10 -7.16
C ALA A 80 13.02 -13.49 -7.37
N GLY A 81 13.66 -14.51 -6.82
CA GLY A 81 13.25 -15.91 -6.94
C GLY A 81 13.04 -16.51 -5.55
N GLY A 82 12.21 -17.56 -5.46
CA GLY A 82 11.80 -18.11 -4.16
C GLY A 82 10.53 -17.44 -3.63
N ASN A 83 10.24 -17.67 -2.35
CA ASN A 83 9.03 -17.16 -1.71
C ASN A 83 9.30 -15.76 -1.16
N HIS A 84 8.38 -14.84 -1.45
CA HIS A 84 8.43 -13.49 -0.94
C HIS A 84 7.05 -13.07 -0.41
N THR A 85 7.10 -12.24 0.62
CA THR A 85 5.93 -11.54 1.15
C THR A 85 5.99 -10.10 0.66
N ILE A 86 4.97 -9.68 -0.07
CA ILE A 86 4.80 -8.27 -0.45
C ILE A 86 3.70 -7.71 0.45
N SER A 87 3.97 -6.62 1.14
CA SER A 87 3.00 -5.97 2.00
C SER A 87 2.93 -4.46 1.78
N VAL A 88 1.86 -3.88 2.27
CA VAL A 88 1.67 -2.44 2.36
C VAL A 88 1.72 -2.08 3.84
N ALA A 89 2.67 -1.23 4.21
CA ALA A 89 2.75 -0.68 5.55
C ALA A 89 2.29 0.78 5.52
N CYS A 90 1.29 1.13 6.33
CA CYS A 90 0.87 2.51 6.53
C CYS A 90 1.15 2.95 7.97
N ASN A 91 1.87 4.07 8.12
CA ASN A 91 2.12 4.74 9.38
C ASN A 91 1.18 5.95 9.48
N GLU A 92 0.25 5.88 10.42
CA GLU A 92 -0.67 6.97 10.71
C GLU A 92 0.06 8.09 11.44
N THR A 93 -0.14 9.33 10.99
CA THR A 93 0.47 10.52 11.61
C THR A 93 -0.56 11.41 12.28
N GLN A 94 -1.84 11.33 11.91
CA GLN A 94 -2.93 12.05 12.58
C GLN A 94 -4.30 11.37 12.38
N ASN A 95 -4.97 11.06 13.50
CA ASN A 95 -6.34 10.55 13.69
C ASN A 95 -6.99 9.87 12.47
N ASP A 96 -6.91 8.52 12.44
CA ASP A 96 -7.75 7.56 11.71
C ASP A 96 -7.65 7.42 10.17
N LEU A 97 -6.87 6.44 9.70
CA LEU A 97 -7.08 5.77 8.41
C LEU A 97 -8.01 4.56 8.63
N ARG A 98 -9.29 4.78 8.97
CA ARG A 98 -10.06 3.75 9.69
C ARG A 98 -10.71 2.62 8.91
N VAL A 99 -10.87 2.71 7.60
CA VAL A 99 -11.13 1.51 6.79
C VAL A 99 -10.45 1.73 5.46
N GLN A 100 -9.44 0.91 5.22
CA GLN A 100 -8.73 0.95 3.98
C GLN A 100 -9.19 -0.25 3.16
N GLN A 101 -9.94 -0.01 2.09
CA GLN A 101 -10.16 -1.04 1.08
C GLN A 101 -8.92 -1.10 0.23
N PHE A 102 -8.08 -2.11 0.48
CA PHE A 102 -6.87 -2.32 -0.28
C PHE A 102 -7.02 -3.42 -1.29
N GLN A 103 -6.53 -3.12 -2.49
CA GLN A 103 -6.26 -4.12 -3.50
C GLN A 103 -4.77 -4.12 -3.76
N LEU A 104 -4.11 -5.12 -3.21
CA LEU A 104 -2.71 -5.42 -3.50
C LEU A 104 -2.69 -6.60 -4.48
N SER A 105 -2.07 -6.38 -5.63
CA SER A 105 -1.86 -7.39 -6.66
C SER A 105 -0.39 -7.45 -7.02
N ALA A 106 0.14 -8.67 -7.13
CA ALA A 106 1.51 -8.90 -7.59
C ALA A 106 1.51 -10.02 -8.62
N PHE A 107 2.11 -9.76 -9.78
CA PHE A 107 2.30 -10.78 -10.82
C PHE A 107 3.68 -10.68 -11.45
N GLN A 108 4.19 -11.82 -11.91
CA GLN A 108 5.52 -11.88 -12.53
C GLN A 108 5.49 -11.28 -13.93
N VAL A 109 6.51 -10.46 -14.23
CA VAL A 109 6.73 -9.88 -15.55
C VAL A 109 8.13 -10.24 -16.07
N ARG A 110 8.26 -10.25 -17.41
CA ARG A 110 9.50 -10.61 -18.11
C ARG A 110 10.35 -9.40 -18.41
#